data_AF-A0A1G1AYN7-F1
#
_entry.id   AF-A0A1G1AYN7-F1
#
_cell.length_a   1.000
_cell.length_b   1.000
_cell.length_c   1.000
_cell.angle_alpha   90.00
_cell.angle_beta   90.00
_cell.angle_gamma   90.00
#
_symmetry.space_group_name_H-M   'P 1'
#
loop_
_entity.id
_entity.type
_entity.pdbx_description
1 polymer ?
#
loop_
_entity_poly.entity_id
_entity_poly.type
_entity_poly.pdbx_seq_one_letter_code
_entity_poly.pdbx_strand_id
1 'polypeptide(L)'
;MTKYVFVTGGVVSSLGKGIAAASLGAILESRGIKVTMLKLDPYINVDPGTMSPFQHGEVFVTDDGAETDLDLGHYERFISQRMGKRNNFTAGQIYETVIKKERRGEYLGKTVQVIPHITDEIKAHVKRGAEGAEVAIVEVGGTVGDIESLPFLEAIRQMGFEEGRNNACYIHLTLLPWIPTAGELKTKPTQHSVKELRGIGIQPDILLCRADRDIPEEERRKIALFTNVAPEAVISAIDSDSIYKIPGLLHDQHLDTIVCKKLEIEAKPANLFEWEKITTALANPKHLVNVAFVGKYVDLTESYKSLTEALIHAGIHTESKVKIHYIDSEDIEKNGTDALIGVDAILVPGGFGKRGTEGKIVAIQYARENKIPYLGICLGMQLAVIEFARHVANLKDANSTEFNPEATHKLIGLIDEWQDASGNIEKRDENSDLGGTMRLGAQACPVVPNTLAASIYGVQVNERHRHRYEVNNHYVEQLKAAGLVVSARTPTEDLCEMIELPQNVHPWFVACQFHPEFTSNPRAGHPLFTAYVKAALANKKA
;
A
#
# COMPACT_ATOMS: atom_id res chain seq x y z
N MET A 1 25.11 12.28 -11.48
CA MET A 1 25.41 11.19 -10.52
C MET A 1 24.29 11.20 -9.49
N THR A 2 23.69 10.06 -9.19
CA THR A 2 22.60 9.97 -8.22
C THR A 2 23.15 10.12 -6.81
N LYS A 3 22.46 10.90 -5.98
CA LYS A 3 22.74 11.10 -4.55
C LYS A 3 21.87 10.16 -3.72
N TYR A 4 22.32 9.74 -2.56
CA TYR A 4 21.62 8.79 -1.70
C TYR A 4 21.25 9.42 -0.35
N VAL A 5 20.01 9.20 0.08
CA VAL A 5 19.56 9.46 1.45
C VAL A 5 19.23 8.12 2.08
N PHE A 6 19.99 7.68 3.06
CA PHE A 6 19.74 6.43 3.78
C PHE A 6 18.93 6.74 5.04
N VAL A 7 17.74 6.15 5.14
CA VAL A 7 16.82 6.32 6.28
C VAL A 7 16.85 5.05 7.12
N THR A 8 17.25 5.20 8.38
CA THR A 8 17.33 4.10 9.36
C THR A 8 16.49 4.43 10.58
N GLY A 9 16.15 3.43 11.40
CA GLY A 9 15.46 3.65 12.67
C GLY A 9 16.11 2.89 13.81
N GLY A 10 15.93 3.36 15.02
CA GLY A 10 16.42 2.70 16.21
C GLY A 10 15.47 2.86 17.40
N VAL A 11 15.82 2.27 18.53
CA VAL A 11 14.99 2.16 19.75
C VAL A 11 13.82 1.20 19.60
N VAL A 12 12.88 1.46 18.68
CA VAL A 12 11.73 0.59 18.40
C VAL A 12 11.37 0.59 16.91
N SER A 13 10.65 -0.43 16.46
CA SER A 13 9.98 -0.45 15.16
C SER A 13 8.74 0.46 15.13
N SER A 14 8.10 0.62 13.97
CA SER A 14 6.86 1.39 13.80
C SER A 14 6.94 2.88 14.15
N LEU A 15 8.13 3.48 14.08
CA LEU A 15 8.34 4.93 14.31
C LEU A 15 7.82 5.83 13.17
N GLY A 16 7.36 5.27 12.05
CA GLY A 16 6.96 6.02 10.86
C GLY A 16 8.12 6.36 9.93
N LYS A 17 9.09 5.43 9.76
CA LYS A 17 10.23 5.56 8.82
C LYS A 17 9.75 5.83 7.40
N GLY A 18 8.85 4.99 6.87
CA GLY A 18 8.28 5.15 5.54
C GLY A 18 7.60 6.50 5.33
N ILE A 19 6.79 6.96 6.28
CA ILE A 19 6.14 8.28 6.21
C ILE A 19 7.16 9.43 6.24
N ALA A 20 8.19 9.36 7.08
CA ALA A 20 9.22 10.39 7.14
C ALA A 20 10.04 10.44 5.83
N ALA A 21 10.41 9.27 5.29
CA ALA A 21 11.09 9.14 4.01
C ALA A 21 10.23 9.67 2.86
N ALA A 22 8.95 9.31 2.83
CA ALA A 22 7.98 9.73 1.82
C ALA A 22 7.73 11.24 1.87
N SER A 23 7.65 11.79 3.08
CA SER A 23 7.50 13.23 3.30
C SER A 23 8.73 14.01 2.83
N LEU A 24 9.94 13.53 3.10
CA LEU A 24 11.15 14.11 2.53
C LEU A 24 11.12 14.05 1.00
N GLY A 25 10.72 12.91 0.43
CA GLY A 25 10.57 12.74 -1.02
C GLY A 25 9.62 13.77 -1.62
N ALA A 26 8.45 13.99 -1.00
CA ALA A 26 7.48 14.99 -1.43
C ALA A 26 8.04 16.42 -1.36
N ILE A 27 8.81 16.76 -0.31
CA ILE A 27 9.41 18.09 -0.19
C ILE A 27 10.47 18.28 -1.28
N LEU A 28 11.36 17.30 -1.49
CA LEU A 28 12.40 17.38 -2.53
C LEU A 28 11.81 17.44 -3.94
N GLU A 29 10.76 16.67 -4.23
CA GLU A 29 10.02 16.74 -5.51
C GLU A 29 9.44 18.14 -5.73
N SER A 30 8.90 18.78 -4.69
CA SER A 30 8.39 20.16 -4.79
C SER A 30 9.48 21.20 -5.07
N ARG A 31 10.76 20.86 -4.81
CA ARG A 31 11.94 21.68 -5.19
C ARG A 31 12.39 21.45 -6.63
N GLY A 32 11.72 20.57 -7.37
CA GLY A 32 12.03 20.20 -8.75
C GLY A 32 13.09 19.10 -8.88
N ILE A 33 13.39 18.38 -7.80
CA ILE A 33 14.36 17.28 -7.79
C ILE A 33 13.67 16.00 -8.22
N LYS A 34 14.29 15.24 -9.13
CA LYS A 34 13.80 13.91 -9.50
C LYS A 34 14.15 12.88 -8.41
N VAL A 35 13.16 12.46 -7.64
CA VAL A 35 13.31 11.54 -6.49
C VAL A 35 12.76 10.16 -6.80
N THR A 36 13.51 9.11 -6.43
CA THR A 36 13.04 7.73 -6.34
C THR A 36 13.15 7.22 -4.90
N MET A 37 12.38 6.19 -4.55
CA MET A 37 12.37 5.61 -3.22
C MET A 37 12.61 4.10 -3.27
N LEU A 38 13.31 3.57 -2.28
CA LEU A 38 13.60 2.15 -2.15
C LEU A 38 13.33 1.69 -0.72
N LYS A 39 12.77 0.50 -0.57
CA LYS A 39 12.60 -0.19 0.72
C LYS A 39 13.47 -1.46 0.74
N LEU A 40 14.34 -1.56 1.74
CA LEU A 40 15.12 -2.76 2.02
C LEU A 40 14.53 -3.47 3.22
N ASP A 41 13.91 -4.63 3.00
CA ASP A 41 13.25 -5.40 4.03
C ASP A 41 14.15 -6.52 4.57
N PRO A 42 14.38 -6.60 5.89
CA PRO A 42 15.35 -7.54 6.44
C PRO A 42 14.83 -8.97 6.59
N TYR A 43 13.56 -9.24 6.30
CA TYR A 43 12.97 -10.56 6.42
C TYR A 43 13.41 -11.52 5.28
N ILE A 44 13.33 -12.82 5.54
CA ILE A 44 13.82 -13.90 4.66
C ILE A 44 12.79 -14.30 3.59
N ASN A 45 11.53 -13.91 3.72
CA ASN A 45 10.54 -14.11 2.65
C ASN A 45 11.05 -13.44 1.36
N VAL A 46 11.02 -14.17 0.23
CA VAL A 46 11.44 -13.65 -1.08
C VAL A 46 10.52 -12.53 -1.54
N ASP A 47 9.25 -12.60 -1.19
CA ASP A 47 8.29 -11.52 -1.40
C ASP A 47 7.25 -11.56 -0.27
N PRO A 48 6.55 -10.44 -0.03
CA PRO A 48 5.47 -10.39 0.94
C PRO A 48 4.17 -11.04 0.46
N GLY A 49 4.10 -11.55 -0.78
CA GLY A 49 2.91 -12.21 -1.32
C GLY A 49 2.49 -13.43 -0.50
N THR A 50 3.47 -14.10 0.11
CA THR A 50 3.28 -15.25 1.01
C THR A 50 3.01 -14.87 2.48
N MET A 51 3.12 -13.59 2.83
CA MET A 51 2.98 -13.13 4.22
C MET A 51 1.51 -12.92 4.58
N SER A 52 1.17 -13.23 5.82
CA SER A 52 -0.19 -13.04 6.32
C SER A 52 -0.50 -11.55 6.51
N PRO A 53 -1.61 -11.03 5.94
CA PRO A 53 -1.99 -9.64 6.15
C PRO A 53 -2.26 -9.27 7.61
N PHE A 54 -2.51 -10.26 8.48
CA PHE A 54 -2.71 -10.06 9.93
C PHE A 54 -1.44 -9.67 10.69
N GLN A 55 -0.26 -9.97 10.13
CA GLN A 55 1.01 -9.71 10.80
C GLN A 55 1.77 -8.57 10.15
N HIS A 56 1.63 -8.44 8.83
CA HIS A 56 2.47 -7.55 8.04
C HIS A 56 1.70 -6.44 7.31
N GLY A 57 0.38 -6.35 7.52
CA GLY A 57 -0.47 -5.38 6.83
C GLY A 57 -0.76 -5.78 5.39
N GLU A 58 -1.23 -4.83 4.59
CA GLU A 58 -1.53 -5.09 3.19
C GLU A 58 -0.28 -5.46 2.36
N VAL A 59 -0.49 -6.27 1.33
CA VAL A 59 0.51 -6.44 0.27
C VAL A 59 0.21 -5.41 -0.81
N PHE A 60 1.15 -4.49 -1.04
CA PHE A 60 1.02 -3.48 -2.08
C PHE A 60 1.48 -4.04 -3.42
N VAL A 61 0.74 -3.75 -4.50
CA VAL A 61 1.10 -4.18 -5.85
C VAL A 61 1.51 -3.00 -6.71
N THR A 62 2.62 -3.15 -7.44
CA THR A 62 3.15 -2.15 -8.40
C THR A 62 2.62 -2.40 -9.82
N ASP A 63 2.80 -1.43 -10.72
CA ASP A 63 2.37 -1.56 -12.12
C ASP A 63 3.00 -2.76 -12.83
N ASP A 64 4.27 -3.07 -12.54
CA ASP A 64 5.00 -4.21 -13.11
C ASP A 64 4.75 -5.55 -12.38
N GLY A 65 3.76 -5.59 -11.49
CA GLY A 65 3.29 -6.79 -10.81
C GLY A 65 4.24 -7.30 -9.73
N ALA A 66 4.97 -6.40 -9.05
CA ALA A 66 5.66 -6.75 -7.81
C ALA A 66 4.64 -6.81 -6.67
N GLU A 67 4.67 -7.87 -5.89
CA GLU A 67 4.08 -7.89 -4.55
C GLU A 67 5.12 -7.32 -3.59
N THR A 68 4.74 -6.31 -2.81
CA THR A 68 5.68 -5.49 -2.05
C THR A 68 5.13 -5.10 -0.69
N ASP A 69 6.03 -4.65 0.18
CA ASP A 69 5.68 -4.09 1.48
C ASP A 69 4.81 -2.83 1.34
N LEU A 70 3.94 -2.59 2.31
CA LEU A 70 2.97 -1.50 2.30
C LEU A 70 3.60 -0.10 2.20
N ASP A 71 4.89 0.04 2.58
CA ASP A 71 5.58 1.33 2.51
C ASP A 71 5.70 1.85 1.07
N LEU A 72 5.72 0.97 0.06
CA LEU A 72 5.71 1.43 -1.34
C LEU A 72 4.42 2.17 -1.71
N GLY A 73 3.30 1.81 -1.06
CA GLY A 73 2.06 2.57 -1.18
C GLY A 73 2.19 3.96 -0.57
N HIS A 74 2.92 4.11 0.55
CA HIS A 74 3.22 5.44 1.09
C HIS A 74 4.07 6.27 0.13
N TYR A 75 5.05 5.65 -0.53
CA TYR A 75 5.89 6.36 -1.49
C TYR A 75 5.05 6.87 -2.67
N GLU A 76 4.28 6.01 -3.33
CA GLU A 76 3.45 6.43 -4.47
C GLU A 76 2.35 7.43 -4.12
N ARG A 77 1.88 7.45 -2.86
CA ARG A 77 0.94 8.48 -2.40
C ARG A 77 1.60 9.85 -2.23
N PHE A 78 2.89 9.89 -1.90
CA PHE A 78 3.61 11.13 -1.56
C PHE A 78 4.43 11.70 -2.72
N ILE A 79 4.91 10.89 -3.65
CA ILE A 79 5.68 11.36 -4.81
C ILE A 79 5.00 10.96 -6.12
N SER A 80 5.31 11.65 -7.21
CA SER A 80 4.71 11.37 -8.52
C SER A 80 5.27 10.11 -9.19
N GLN A 81 6.49 9.71 -8.83
CA GLN A 81 7.14 8.54 -9.42
C GLN A 81 6.44 7.24 -9.00
N ARG A 82 6.14 6.39 -9.97
CA ARG A 82 5.67 5.02 -9.74
C ARG A 82 6.81 4.09 -9.33
N MET A 83 6.53 3.24 -8.35
CA MET A 83 7.44 2.20 -7.87
C MET A 83 7.28 0.94 -8.74
N GLY A 84 8.32 0.12 -8.79
CA GLY A 84 8.29 -1.18 -9.45
C GLY A 84 9.09 -2.22 -8.68
N LYS A 85 9.33 -3.39 -9.30
CA LYS A 85 10.15 -4.50 -8.76
C LYS A 85 11.53 -4.06 -8.28
N ARG A 86 12.07 -2.99 -8.86
CA ARG A 86 13.38 -2.43 -8.50
C ARG A 86 13.38 -1.53 -7.25
N ASN A 87 12.24 -1.31 -6.63
CA ASN A 87 12.07 -0.39 -5.50
C ASN A 87 11.84 -1.11 -4.15
N ASN A 88 11.66 -2.43 -4.14
CA ASN A 88 11.54 -3.22 -2.93
C ASN A 88 12.43 -4.46 -3.02
N PHE A 89 13.27 -4.68 -2.01
CA PHE A 89 14.14 -5.85 -1.96
C PHE A 89 14.17 -6.42 -0.56
N THR A 90 14.18 -7.75 -0.47
CA THR A 90 14.18 -8.47 0.81
C THR A 90 15.50 -9.18 1.03
N ALA A 91 15.85 -9.51 2.28
CA ALA A 91 16.99 -10.37 2.57
C ALA A 91 16.83 -11.73 1.86
N GLY A 92 15.61 -12.27 1.81
CA GLY A 92 15.27 -13.47 1.05
C GLY A 92 15.74 -13.44 -0.40
N GLN A 93 15.35 -12.39 -1.15
CA GLN A 93 15.72 -12.22 -2.56
C GLN A 93 17.24 -12.12 -2.76
N ILE A 94 17.90 -11.36 -1.89
CA ILE A 94 19.35 -11.15 -1.96
C ILE A 94 20.09 -12.48 -1.74
N TYR A 95 19.74 -13.19 -0.67
CA TYR A 95 20.37 -14.47 -0.35
C TYR A 95 20.08 -15.52 -1.42
N GLU A 96 18.84 -15.59 -1.90
CA GLU A 96 18.47 -16.50 -2.99
C GLU A 96 19.30 -16.21 -4.25
N THR A 97 19.46 -14.94 -4.62
CA THR A 97 20.25 -14.52 -5.78
C THR A 97 21.71 -14.92 -5.64
N VAL A 98 22.34 -14.64 -4.50
CA VAL A 98 23.74 -14.99 -4.25
C VAL A 98 23.94 -16.51 -4.25
N ILE A 99 23.04 -17.28 -3.62
CA ILE A 99 23.10 -18.75 -3.63
C ILE A 99 22.96 -19.30 -5.06
N LYS A 100 22.04 -18.76 -5.88
CA LYS A 100 21.88 -19.16 -7.29
C LYS A 100 23.14 -18.86 -8.12
N LYS A 101 23.75 -17.69 -7.94
CA LYS A 101 25.03 -17.33 -8.62
C LYS A 101 26.16 -18.27 -8.23
N GLU A 102 26.22 -18.64 -6.95
CA GLU A 102 27.20 -19.59 -6.44
C GLU A 102 27.03 -20.98 -7.06
N ARG A 103 25.80 -21.51 -7.11
CA ARG A 103 25.52 -22.81 -7.76
C ARG A 103 25.81 -22.81 -9.26
N ARG A 104 25.72 -21.67 -9.94
CA ARG A 104 26.13 -21.52 -11.36
C ARG A 104 27.63 -21.37 -11.56
N GLY A 105 28.42 -21.32 -10.49
CA GLY A 105 29.88 -21.20 -10.55
C GLY A 105 30.38 -19.77 -10.82
N GLU A 106 29.54 -18.74 -10.67
CA GLU A 106 29.90 -17.34 -10.97
C GLU A 106 31.00 -16.81 -10.03
N TYR A 107 31.17 -17.40 -8.85
CA TYR A 107 32.24 -17.06 -7.90
C TYR A 107 33.53 -17.87 -8.09
N LEU A 108 33.64 -18.66 -9.18
CA LEU A 108 34.86 -19.35 -9.61
C LEU A 108 35.50 -20.24 -8.52
N GLY A 109 34.66 -20.93 -7.73
CA GLY A 109 35.11 -21.83 -6.66
C GLY A 109 35.65 -21.13 -5.40
N LYS A 110 35.57 -19.79 -5.32
CA LYS A 110 35.94 -19.04 -4.11
C LYS A 110 34.85 -19.16 -3.05
N THR A 111 35.24 -18.98 -1.78
CA THR A 111 34.31 -18.96 -0.65
C THR A 111 33.37 -17.75 -0.76
N VAL A 112 32.06 -18.02 -0.75
CA VAL A 112 31.02 -16.98 -0.68
C VAL A 112 30.76 -16.62 0.79
N GLN A 113 30.66 -15.32 1.06
CA GLN A 113 30.62 -14.72 2.40
C GLN A 113 29.65 -13.52 2.40
N VAL A 114 29.18 -13.12 3.57
CA VAL A 114 28.32 -11.91 3.72
C VAL A 114 29.03 -10.68 3.16
N ILE A 115 30.30 -10.48 3.53
CA ILE A 115 31.16 -9.45 2.94
C ILE A 115 32.21 -10.16 2.07
N PRO A 116 32.35 -9.82 0.77
CA PRO A 116 31.62 -8.76 0.08
C PRO A 116 30.32 -9.23 -0.60
N HIS A 117 30.07 -10.52 -0.78
CA HIS A 117 29.09 -11.02 -1.76
C HIS A 117 27.64 -10.61 -1.48
N ILE A 118 27.16 -10.70 -0.24
CA ILE A 118 25.80 -10.24 0.12
C ILE A 118 25.73 -8.72 0.07
N THR A 119 26.74 -8.02 0.63
CA THR A 119 26.77 -6.56 0.60
C THR A 119 26.86 -5.99 -0.81
N ASP A 120 27.62 -6.61 -1.71
CA ASP A 120 27.73 -6.23 -3.11
C ASP A 120 26.41 -6.44 -3.86
N GLU A 121 25.68 -7.52 -3.57
CA GLU A 121 24.35 -7.73 -4.13
C GLU A 121 23.37 -6.65 -3.66
N ILE A 122 23.37 -6.31 -2.37
CA ILE A 122 22.55 -5.21 -1.82
C ILE A 122 22.90 -3.89 -2.52
N LYS A 123 24.20 -3.54 -2.62
CA LYS A 123 24.65 -2.33 -3.30
C LYS A 123 24.22 -2.30 -4.76
N ALA A 124 24.32 -3.42 -5.47
CA ALA A 124 23.89 -3.53 -6.86
C ALA A 124 22.38 -3.30 -7.03
N HIS A 125 21.57 -3.85 -6.12
CA HIS A 125 20.13 -3.62 -6.08
C HIS A 125 19.77 -2.16 -5.80
N VAL A 126 20.41 -1.54 -4.81
CA VAL A 126 20.20 -0.12 -4.49
C VAL A 126 20.56 0.78 -5.69
N LYS A 127 21.71 0.54 -6.33
CA LYS A 127 22.13 1.30 -7.52
C LYS A 127 21.14 1.16 -8.67
N ARG A 128 20.65 -0.07 -8.93
CA ARG A 128 19.65 -0.35 -9.98
C ARG A 128 18.31 0.35 -9.72
N GLY A 129 17.84 0.34 -8.47
CA GLY A 129 16.60 1.04 -8.10
C GLY A 129 16.74 2.57 -8.11
N ALA A 130 17.97 3.08 -7.96
CA ALA A 130 18.30 4.50 -8.03
C ALA A 130 18.42 5.04 -9.47
N GLU A 131 18.49 4.15 -10.48
CA GLU A 131 18.70 4.55 -11.87
C GLU A 131 17.64 5.53 -12.38
N GLY A 132 18.15 6.66 -12.90
CA GLY A 132 17.35 7.72 -13.49
C GLY A 132 16.91 8.80 -12.53
N ALA A 133 17.17 8.69 -11.22
CA ALA A 133 16.87 9.73 -10.23
C ALA A 133 18.09 10.61 -9.91
N GLU A 134 17.83 11.84 -9.46
CA GLU A 134 18.84 12.73 -8.88
C GLU A 134 19.10 12.39 -7.41
N VAL A 135 18.04 12.04 -6.67
CA VAL A 135 18.11 11.58 -5.28
C VAL A 135 17.35 10.27 -5.13
N ALA A 136 18.01 9.26 -4.56
CA ALA A 136 17.39 8.02 -4.13
C ALA A 136 17.27 8.00 -2.60
N ILE A 137 16.04 7.94 -2.09
CA ILE A 137 15.78 7.76 -0.65
C ILE A 137 15.63 6.26 -0.39
N VAL A 138 16.54 5.70 0.38
CA VAL A 138 16.64 4.27 0.68
C VAL A 138 16.27 4.05 2.14
N GLU A 139 15.08 3.54 2.38
CA GLU A 139 14.67 3.10 3.72
C GLU A 139 15.25 1.71 4.01
N VAL A 140 15.95 1.61 5.13
CA VAL A 140 16.37 0.32 5.70
C VAL A 140 15.37 -0.10 6.76
N GLY A 141 14.67 -1.19 6.48
CA GLY A 141 13.73 -1.85 7.40
C GLY A 141 14.44 -2.42 8.63
N GLY A 142 13.65 -2.86 9.60
CA GLY A 142 14.15 -3.31 10.91
C GLY A 142 14.57 -2.15 11.83
N THR A 143 15.30 -2.50 12.88
CA THR A 143 15.81 -1.58 13.90
C THR A 143 17.33 -1.73 14.00
N VAL A 144 18.05 -0.61 14.06
CA VAL A 144 19.50 -0.62 14.30
C VAL A 144 19.79 -1.31 15.63
N GLY A 145 20.66 -2.32 15.58
CA GLY A 145 20.95 -3.23 16.69
C GLY A 145 20.48 -4.67 16.41
N ASP A 146 19.52 -4.87 15.50
CA ASP A 146 19.04 -6.20 15.14
C ASP A 146 19.96 -6.88 14.12
N ILE A 147 20.16 -8.20 14.29
CA ILE A 147 21.03 -9.02 13.43
C ILE A 147 20.57 -8.99 11.97
N GLU A 148 19.25 -9.02 11.75
CA GLU A 148 18.65 -9.05 10.41
C GLU A 148 19.00 -7.81 9.56
N SER A 149 19.30 -6.68 10.20
CA SER A 149 19.62 -5.42 9.51
C SER A 149 21.12 -5.26 9.20
N LEU A 150 21.99 -6.07 9.81
CA LEU A 150 23.45 -5.89 9.72
C LEU A 150 23.98 -5.89 8.27
N PRO A 151 23.58 -6.81 7.37
CA PRO A 151 24.07 -6.79 6.00
C PRO A 151 23.67 -5.51 5.24
N PHE A 152 22.47 -4.98 5.48
CA PHE A 152 22.00 -3.74 4.86
C PHE A 152 22.75 -2.53 5.41
N LEU A 153 22.95 -2.46 6.73
CA LEU A 153 23.69 -1.37 7.35
C LEU A 153 25.15 -1.35 6.87
N GLU A 154 25.80 -2.52 6.77
CA GLU A 154 27.15 -2.59 6.21
C GLU A 154 27.19 -2.20 4.73
N ALA A 155 26.20 -2.59 3.93
CA ALA A 155 26.12 -2.20 2.53
C ALA A 155 26.00 -0.67 2.36
N ILE A 156 25.09 -0.01 3.08
CA ILE A 156 24.94 1.46 2.98
C ILE A 156 26.18 2.20 3.51
N ARG A 157 26.87 1.64 4.52
CA ARG A 157 28.14 2.18 5.04
C ARG A 157 29.23 2.13 3.96
N GLN A 158 29.36 1.01 3.25
CA GLN A 158 30.25 0.88 2.10
C GLN A 158 29.87 1.86 0.99
N MET A 159 28.58 2.00 0.67
CA MET A 159 28.11 2.97 -0.32
C MET A 159 28.47 4.41 0.05
N GLY A 160 28.26 4.84 1.28
CA GLY A 160 28.63 6.20 1.67
C GLY A 160 30.14 6.48 1.57
N PHE A 161 30.98 5.45 1.66
CA PHE A 161 32.42 5.56 1.40
C PHE A 161 32.73 5.57 -0.10
N GLU A 162 32.18 4.63 -0.86
CA GLU A 162 32.43 4.45 -2.30
C GLU A 162 31.87 5.60 -3.16
N GLU A 163 30.66 6.08 -2.84
CA GLU A 163 30.01 7.18 -3.56
C GLU A 163 30.60 8.53 -3.15
N GLY A 164 31.17 8.64 -1.96
CA GLY A 164 31.78 9.86 -1.42
C GLY A 164 30.86 10.65 -0.48
N ARG A 165 31.48 11.42 0.43
CA ARG A 165 30.82 12.06 1.58
C ARG A 165 29.67 13.02 1.23
N ASN A 166 29.74 13.68 0.07
CA ASN A 166 28.72 14.63 -0.40
C ASN A 166 27.70 13.98 -1.35
N ASN A 167 27.74 12.64 -1.49
CA ASN A 167 26.80 11.85 -2.28
C ASN A 167 25.93 10.94 -1.41
N ALA A 168 26.15 10.91 -0.09
CA ALA A 168 25.37 10.15 0.87
C ALA A 168 24.98 11.02 2.09
N CYS A 169 23.71 10.95 2.47
CA CYS A 169 23.15 11.59 3.66
C CYS A 169 22.47 10.52 4.53
N TYR A 170 22.80 10.47 5.81
CA TYR A 170 22.21 9.52 6.75
C TYR A 170 21.19 10.18 7.66
N ILE A 171 19.95 9.72 7.59
CA ILE A 171 18.85 10.14 8.47
C ILE A 171 18.52 8.97 9.41
N HIS A 172 18.50 9.23 10.72
CA HIS A 172 18.20 8.22 11.72
C HIS A 172 16.99 8.63 12.57
N LEU A 173 15.92 7.84 12.50
CA LEU A 173 14.73 7.98 13.33
C LEU A 173 14.96 7.35 14.70
N THR A 174 14.46 8.00 15.74
CA THR A 174 14.59 7.56 17.13
C THR A 174 13.35 7.93 17.93
N LEU A 175 13.22 7.42 19.15
CA LEU A 175 12.11 7.69 20.06
C LEU A 175 12.59 8.41 21.32
N LEU A 176 11.88 9.48 21.68
CA LEU A 176 11.98 10.15 22.98
C LEU A 176 10.77 9.78 23.83
N PRO A 177 10.86 8.72 24.67
CA PRO A 177 9.73 8.33 25.49
C PRO A 177 9.51 9.35 26.61
N TRP A 178 8.24 9.66 26.86
CA TRP A 178 7.80 10.36 28.06
C TRP A 178 7.70 9.40 29.25
N ILE A 179 8.22 9.80 30.40
CA ILE A 179 8.11 9.02 31.64
C ILE A 179 7.16 9.74 32.60
N PRO A 180 5.88 9.32 32.72
CA PRO A 180 4.88 10.03 33.53
C PRO A 180 5.28 10.23 34.99
N THR A 181 5.94 9.24 35.59
CA THR A 181 6.38 9.30 36.99
C THR A 181 7.50 10.32 37.23
N ALA A 182 8.30 10.62 36.21
CA ALA A 182 9.38 11.59 36.29
C ALA A 182 8.99 12.96 35.70
N GLY A 183 7.92 13.01 34.88
CA GLY A 183 7.48 14.23 34.23
C GLY A 183 8.48 14.76 33.20
N GLU A 184 9.27 13.91 32.54
CA GLU A 184 10.26 14.33 31.54
C GLU A 184 10.38 13.39 30.34
N LEU A 185 10.79 13.95 29.19
CA LEU A 185 11.24 13.20 28.02
C LEU A 185 12.64 12.63 28.27
N LYS A 186 12.89 11.39 27.87
CA LYS A 186 14.21 10.76 28.02
C LYS A 186 14.96 10.73 26.69
N THR A 187 16.11 11.40 26.66
CA THR A 187 17.03 11.41 25.50
C THR A 187 17.98 10.22 25.41
N LYS A 188 18.09 9.43 26.49
CA LYS A 188 19.07 8.35 26.59
C LYS A 188 18.87 7.27 25.53
N PRO A 189 17.63 6.81 25.23
CA PRO A 189 17.41 5.85 24.14
C PRO A 189 18.00 6.32 22.80
N THR A 190 17.79 7.58 22.43
CA THR A 190 18.40 8.19 21.24
C THR A 190 19.93 8.16 21.28
N GLN A 191 20.55 8.50 22.42
CA GLN A 191 22.00 8.48 22.57
C GLN A 191 22.57 7.06 22.37
N HIS A 192 21.92 6.04 22.94
CA HIS A 192 22.30 4.64 22.75
C HIS A 192 22.09 4.17 21.31
N SER A 193 20.98 4.56 20.68
CA SER A 193 20.69 4.25 19.28
C SER A 193 21.77 4.78 18.33
N VAL A 194 22.17 6.04 18.51
CA VAL A 194 23.25 6.63 17.70
C VAL A 194 24.61 6.02 18.03
N LYS A 195 24.85 5.64 19.29
CA LYS A 195 26.08 4.91 19.66
C LYS A 195 26.17 3.58 18.91
N GLU A 196 25.07 2.84 18.80
CA GLU A 196 25.02 1.58 18.06
C GLU A 196 25.30 1.78 16.57
N LEU A 197 24.62 2.75 15.96
CA LEU A 197 24.82 3.11 14.54
C LEU A 197 26.28 3.53 14.26
N ARG A 198 26.89 4.30 15.16
CA ARG A 198 28.31 4.68 15.07
C ARG A 198 29.25 3.50 15.30
N GLY A 199 28.87 2.55 16.13
CA GLY A 199 29.66 1.33 16.41
C GLY A 199 29.91 0.51 15.16
N ILE A 200 28.97 0.54 14.21
CA ILE A 200 29.12 -0.09 12.89
C ILE A 200 29.68 0.86 11.81
N GLY A 201 30.13 2.06 12.19
CA GLY A 201 30.82 3.00 11.29
C GLY A 201 29.91 3.97 10.53
N ILE A 202 28.64 4.12 10.91
CA ILE A 202 27.72 5.11 10.32
C ILE A 202 27.52 6.28 11.29
N GLN A 203 27.86 7.49 10.86
CA GLN A 203 27.53 8.72 11.58
C GLN A 203 26.25 9.31 10.95
N PRO A 204 25.15 9.43 11.71
CA PRO A 204 23.97 10.13 11.20
C PRO A 204 24.30 11.60 10.94
N ASP A 205 23.80 12.13 9.83
CA ASP A 205 23.84 13.55 9.50
C ASP A 205 22.64 14.29 10.10
N ILE A 206 21.50 13.60 10.20
CA ILE A 206 20.21 14.13 10.68
C ILE A 206 19.56 13.13 11.63
N LEU A 207 18.97 13.63 12.72
CA LEU A 207 18.13 12.86 13.63
C LEU A 207 16.68 13.32 13.53
N LEU A 208 15.76 12.38 13.37
CA LEU A 208 14.33 12.62 13.49
C LEU A 208 13.87 12.05 14.83
N CYS A 209 13.66 12.91 15.81
CA CYS A 209 13.28 12.54 17.17
C CYS A 209 11.76 12.45 17.29
N ARG A 210 11.22 11.23 17.29
CA ARG A 210 9.79 10.99 17.50
C ARG A 210 9.40 11.18 18.96
N ALA A 211 8.31 11.89 19.19
CA ALA A 211 7.75 12.14 20.51
C ALA A 211 6.23 12.36 20.43
N ASP A 212 5.53 12.12 21.53
CA ASP A 212 4.08 12.36 21.65
C ASP A 212 3.74 13.83 21.98
N ARG A 213 4.76 14.69 22.08
CA ARG A 213 4.66 16.08 22.51
C ARG A 213 5.87 16.90 22.05
N ASP A 214 5.79 18.21 22.20
CA ASP A 214 6.89 19.12 21.88
C ASP A 214 8.18 18.76 22.63
N ILE A 215 9.29 18.79 21.90
CA ILE A 215 10.62 18.49 22.44
C ILE A 215 11.29 19.81 22.83
N PRO A 216 11.59 20.04 24.12
CA PRO A 216 12.25 21.26 24.56
C PRO A 216 13.59 21.47 23.87
N GLU A 217 13.92 22.72 23.58
CA GLU A 217 15.16 23.10 22.91
C GLU A 217 16.42 22.66 23.68
N GLU A 218 16.35 22.62 25.02
CA GLU A 218 17.43 22.09 25.86
C GLU A 218 17.71 20.61 25.59
N GLU A 219 16.67 19.78 25.47
CA GLU A 219 16.82 18.36 25.17
C GLU A 219 17.34 18.16 23.74
N ARG A 220 16.92 19.00 22.77
CA ARG A 220 17.49 18.98 21.41
C ARG A 220 18.98 19.28 21.40
N ARG A 221 19.42 20.34 22.10
CA ARG A 221 20.86 20.70 22.23
C ARG A 221 21.67 19.61 22.92
N LYS A 222 21.10 18.99 23.93
CA LYS A 222 21.72 17.85 24.63
C LYS A 222 21.86 16.66 23.70
N ILE A 223 20.82 16.29 22.96
CA ILE A 223 20.90 15.22 21.94
C ILE A 223 22.04 15.54 20.97
N ALA A 224 22.03 16.73 20.36
CA ALA A 224 23.05 17.18 19.42
C ALA A 224 24.48 17.00 19.95
N LEU A 225 24.73 17.45 21.19
CA LEU A 225 26.02 17.31 21.86
C LEU A 225 26.43 15.85 22.07
N PHE A 226 25.53 15.01 22.58
CA PHE A 226 25.83 13.60 22.89
C PHE A 226 25.96 12.73 21.64
N THR A 227 25.27 13.08 20.54
CA THR A 227 25.25 12.30 19.30
C THR A 227 26.23 12.82 18.24
N ASN A 228 26.88 13.96 18.50
CA ASN A 228 27.76 14.66 17.56
C ASN A 228 27.05 14.99 16.24
N VAL A 229 25.80 15.46 16.34
CA VAL A 229 24.97 15.93 15.22
C VAL A 229 24.75 17.43 15.39
N ALA A 230 24.68 18.19 14.31
CA ALA A 230 24.45 19.63 14.37
C ALA A 230 23.10 19.93 15.06
N PRO A 231 22.99 20.96 15.93
CA PRO A 231 21.74 21.27 16.63
C PRO A 231 20.53 21.45 15.70
N GLU A 232 20.72 22.11 14.57
CA GLU A 232 19.69 22.31 13.54
C GLU A 232 19.25 20.99 12.86
N ALA A 233 20.09 19.95 12.88
CA ALA A 233 19.82 18.65 12.30
C ALA A 233 19.22 17.65 13.32
N VAL A 234 18.89 18.10 14.53
CA VAL A 234 18.04 17.38 15.49
C VAL A 234 16.61 17.86 15.31
N ILE A 235 15.87 17.18 14.44
CA ILE A 235 14.51 17.55 14.02
C ILE A 235 13.48 16.93 14.96
N SER A 236 12.52 17.74 15.39
CA SER A 236 11.36 17.29 16.15
C SER A 236 10.35 16.62 15.23
N ALA A 237 10.03 15.36 15.47
CA ALA A 237 9.04 14.63 14.70
C ALA A 237 7.87 14.23 15.62
N ILE A 238 7.07 15.21 16.05
CA ILE A 238 5.94 14.97 16.95
C ILE A 238 4.81 14.17 16.28
N ASP A 239 3.97 13.53 17.07
CA ASP A 239 2.74 12.91 16.57
C ASP A 239 1.82 13.94 15.89
N SER A 240 1.25 13.53 14.76
CA SER A 240 0.34 14.33 13.95
C SER A 240 -0.96 13.57 13.77
N ASP A 241 -2.08 14.30 13.77
CA ASP A 241 -3.41 13.79 13.47
C ASP A 241 -3.61 13.42 11.98
N SER A 242 -2.67 13.82 11.11
CA SER A 242 -2.65 13.46 9.70
C SER A 242 -1.24 13.31 9.17
N ILE A 243 -1.00 12.23 8.41
CA ILE A 243 0.27 11.98 7.73
C ILE A 243 0.58 13.06 6.67
N TYR A 244 -0.42 13.74 6.12
CA TYR A 244 -0.23 14.75 5.08
C TYR A 244 0.21 16.11 5.62
N LYS A 245 0.21 16.30 6.95
CA LYS A 245 0.83 17.46 7.61
C LYS A 245 2.35 17.31 7.76
N ILE A 246 2.85 16.07 7.74
CA ILE A 246 4.26 15.76 8.00
C ILE A 246 5.23 16.46 7.01
N PRO A 247 4.95 16.57 5.70
CA PRO A 247 5.80 17.33 4.79
C PRO A 247 6.01 18.79 5.24
N GLY A 248 4.93 19.47 5.67
CA GLY A 248 5.00 20.83 6.20
C GLY A 248 5.81 20.90 7.48
N LEU A 249 5.51 20.04 8.46
CA LEU A 249 6.18 20.02 9.77
C LEU A 249 7.70 19.77 9.67
N LEU A 250 8.14 18.96 8.71
CA LEU A 250 9.55 18.72 8.46
C LEU A 250 10.21 19.88 7.69
N HIS A 251 9.48 20.49 6.74
CA HIS A 251 9.96 21.64 5.98
C HIS A 251 10.11 22.91 6.85
N ASP A 252 9.20 23.12 7.81
CA ASP A 252 9.26 24.22 8.78
C ASP A 252 10.53 24.17 9.64
N GLN A 253 11.10 22.98 9.81
CA GLN A 253 12.37 22.74 10.51
C GLN A 253 13.57 22.60 9.55
N HIS A 254 13.38 22.97 8.28
CA HIS A 254 14.40 23.03 7.23
C HIS A 254 15.07 21.68 6.89
N LEU A 255 14.39 20.55 7.12
CA LEU A 255 14.93 19.21 6.84
C LEU A 255 15.51 19.10 5.42
N ASP A 256 14.73 19.52 4.43
CA ASP A 256 15.07 19.48 3.01
C ASP A 256 16.26 20.37 2.67
N THR A 257 16.39 21.51 3.35
CA THR A 257 17.53 22.42 3.16
C THR A 257 18.81 21.81 3.71
N ILE A 258 18.74 21.12 4.87
CA ILE A 258 19.89 20.40 5.44
C ILE A 258 20.32 19.27 4.49
N VAL A 259 19.36 18.51 3.94
CA VAL A 259 19.64 17.45 2.96
C VAL A 259 20.28 18.02 1.69
N CYS A 260 19.72 19.09 1.11
CA CYS A 260 20.31 19.71 -0.09
C CYS A 260 21.73 20.21 0.16
N LYS A 261 21.98 20.86 1.31
CA LYS A 261 23.32 21.32 1.69
C LYS A 261 24.30 20.16 1.87
N LYS A 262 23.89 19.09 2.54
CA LYS A 262 24.71 17.89 2.75
C LYS A 262 25.09 17.20 1.45
N LEU A 263 24.18 17.18 0.48
CA LEU A 263 24.36 16.53 -0.81
C LEU A 263 24.90 17.46 -1.91
N GLU A 264 25.19 18.73 -1.58
CA GLU A 264 25.61 19.77 -2.53
C GLU A 264 24.65 19.91 -3.72
N ILE A 265 23.35 19.93 -3.43
CA ILE A 265 22.27 20.10 -4.41
C ILE A 265 21.81 21.55 -4.39
N GLU A 266 21.91 22.21 -5.54
CA GLU A 266 21.28 23.51 -5.79
C GLU A 266 19.87 23.27 -6.34
N ALA A 267 18.86 23.61 -5.54
CA ALA A 267 17.46 23.43 -5.91
C ALA A 267 16.62 24.65 -5.52
N LYS A 268 15.50 24.82 -6.22
CA LYS A 268 14.52 25.89 -5.95
C LYS A 268 13.95 25.74 -4.53
N PRO A 269 13.40 26.82 -3.94
CA PRO A 269 12.62 26.70 -2.70
C PRO A 269 11.49 25.68 -2.85
N ALA A 270 11.16 24.97 -1.78
CA ALA A 270 10.04 24.03 -1.77
C ALA A 270 8.71 24.77 -1.96
N ASN A 271 7.76 24.13 -2.63
CA ASN A 271 6.41 24.65 -2.78
C ASN A 271 5.40 23.58 -2.36
N LEU A 272 4.90 23.70 -1.13
CA LEU A 272 3.99 22.73 -0.52
C LEU A 272 2.51 23.13 -0.63
N PHE A 273 2.16 24.08 -1.52
CA PHE A 273 0.79 24.59 -1.67
C PHE A 273 -0.27 23.50 -1.88
N GLU A 274 0.03 22.45 -2.66
CA GLU A 274 -0.90 21.33 -2.84
C GLU A 274 -1.10 20.52 -1.54
N TRP A 275 -0.07 20.37 -0.72
CA TRP A 275 -0.16 19.73 0.61
C TRP A 275 -0.96 20.59 1.60
N GLU A 276 -0.79 21.91 1.55
CA GLU A 276 -1.60 22.86 2.34
C GLU A 276 -3.09 22.76 1.98
N LYS A 277 -3.43 22.62 0.70
CA LYS A 277 -4.82 22.38 0.27
C LYS A 277 -5.39 21.08 0.83
N ILE A 278 -4.63 19.99 0.72
CA ILE A 278 -5.04 18.66 1.23
C ILE A 278 -5.34 18.73 2.73
N THR A 279 -4.41 19.30 3.50
CA THR A 279 -4.56 19.42 4.96
C THR A 279 -5.71 20.36 5.34
N THR A 280 -5.92 21.44 4.59
CA THR A 280 -7.06 22.35 4.79
C THR A 280 -8.40 21.66 4.52
N ALA A 281 -8.50 20.87 3.45
CA ALA A 281 -9.72 20.12 3.11
C ALA A 281 -10.05 19.07 4.17
N LEU A 282 -9.04 18.37 4.70
CA LEU A 282 -9.23 17.40 5.79
C LEU A 282 -9.66 18.04 7.11
N ALA A 283 -9.14 19.23 7.41
CA ALA A 283 -9.49 19.95 8.63
C ALA A 283 -10.89 20.57 8.57
N ASN A 284 -11.42 20.85 7.37
CA ASN A 284 -12.68 21.58 7.17
C ASN A 284 -13.68 20.85 6.25
N PRO A 285 -14.12 19.62 6.60
CA PRO A 285 -15.11 18.89 5.82
C PRO A 285 -16.50 19.57 5.95
N LYS A 286 -17.21 19.70 4.83
CA LYS A 286 -18.58 20.25 4.76
C LYS A 286 -19.65 19.18 4.97
N HIS A 287 -19.32 17.92 4.69
CA HIS A 287 -20.24 16.80 4.83
C HIS A 287 -19.61 15.67 5.66
N LEU A 288 -20.47 14.78 6.15
CA LEU A 288 -20.09 13.53 6.80
C LEU A 288 -20.65 12.38 5.96
N VAL A 289 -19.91 11.30 5.76
CA VAL A 289 -20.39 10.09 5.07
C VAL A 289 -20.05 8.87 5.92
N ASN A 290 -21.05 8.04 6.22
CA ASN A 290 -20.88 6.80 6.96
C ASN A 290 -20.76 5.63 5.99
N VAL A 291 -19.58 5.01 5.95
CA VAL A 291 -19.31 3.86 5.08
C VAL A 291 -19.18 2.61 5.95
N ALA A 292 -20.02 1.60 5.71
CA ALA A 292 -19.80 0.27 6.25
C ALA A 292 -18.70 -0.43 5.45
N PHE A 293 -17.62 -0.82 6.12
CA PHE A 293 -16.52 -1.57 5.55
C PHE A 293 -16.61 -3.01 6.04
N VAL A 294 -17.14 -3.90 5.20
CA VAL A 294 -17.50 -5.28 5.59
C VAL A 294 -16.35 -6.23 5.23
N GLY A 295 -15.41 -6.35 6.16
CA GLY A 295 -14.14 -7.06 5.96
C GLY A 295 -14.02 -8.31 6.83
N LYS A 296 -12.97 -9.08 6.55
CA LYS A 296 -12.54 -10.21 7.40
C LYS A 296 -11.43 -9.80 8.39
N TYR A 297 -10.70 -8.73 8.04
CA TYR A 297 -9.50 -8.27 8.76
C TYR A 297 -9.77 -6.90 9.42
N VAL A 298 -10.84 -6.81 10.22
CA VAL A 298 -11.27 -5.52 10.79
C VAL A 298 -10.47 -5.07 12.01
N ASP A 299 -9.82 -6.01 12.70
CA ASP A 299 -9.01 -5.71 13.91
C ASP A 299 -7.65 -5.06 13.60
N LEU A 300 -7.14 -5.25 12.39
CA LEU A 300 -5.88 -4.65 11.94
C LEU A 300 -6.14 -3.72 10.75
N THR A 301 -6.26 -2.42 11.03
CA THR A 301 -6.50 -1.39 10.02
C THR A 301 -5.43 -1.37 8.90
N GLU A 302 -4.21 -1.80 9.21
CA GLU A 302 -3.10 -1.88 8.25
C GLU A 302 -3.32 -2.93 7.14
N SER A 303 -4.18 -3.93 7.36
CA SER A 303 -4.52 -4.91 6.30
C SER A 303 -5.31 -4.30 5.13
N TYR A 304 -5.86 -3.09 5.31
CA TYR A 304 -6.65 -2.37 4.32
C TYR A 304 -6.20 -0.91 4.18
N LYS A 305 -4.89 -0.67 4.32
CA LYS A 305 -4.33 0.68 4.41
C LYS A 305 -4.63 1.50 3.17
N SER A 306 -4.32 1.01 1.96
CA SER A 306 -4.57 1.71 0.71
C SER A 306 -6.06 1.97 0.48
N LEU A 307 -6.94 1.05 0.84
CA LEU A 307 -8.40 1.26 0.76
C LEU A 307 -8.89 2.38 1.68
N THR A 308 -8.39 2.38 2.92
CA THR A 308 -8.70 3.42 3.90
C THR A 308 -8.20 4.78 3.42
N GLU A 309 -6.97 4.85 2.91
CA GLU A 309 -6.41 6.07 2.31
C GLU A 309 -7.21 6.52 1.08
N ALA A 310 -7.64 5.61 0.21
CA ALA A 310 -8.42 5.94 -0.98
C ALA A 310 -9.79 6.56 -0.64
N LEU A 311 -10.43 6.11 0.44
CA LEU A 311 -11.66 6.72 0.98
C LEU A 311 -11.38 8.12 1.56
N ILE A 312 -10.25 8.30 2.25
CA ILE A 312 -9.81 9.63 2.74
C ILE A 312 -9.55 10.57 1.56
N HIS A 313 -8.87 10.11 0.51
CA HIS A 313 -8.64 10.88 -0.71
C HIS A 313 -9.97 11.30 -1.36
N ALA A 314 -10.92 10.38 -1.51
CA ALA A 314 -12.26 10.71 -2.01
C ALA A 314 -12.96 11.75 -1.11
N GLY A 315 -12.80 11.66 0.21
CA GLY A 315 -13.26 12.66 1.17
C GLY A 315 -12.67 14.04 0.92
N ILE A 316 -11.35 14.15 0.69
CA ILE A 316 -10.66 15.40 0.32
C ILE A 316 -11.31 16.03 -0.92
N HIS A 317 -11.53 15.25 -1.97
CA HIS A 317 -12.07 15.72 -3.25
C HIS A 317 -13.59 15.97 -3.25
N THR A 318 -14.29 15.53 -2.22
CA THR A 318 -15.74 15.73 -2.03
C THR A 318 -16.06 16.62 -0.84
N GLU A 319 -15.06 17.27 -0.25
CA GLU A 319 -15.17 18.10 0.96
C GLU A 319 -15.95 17.37 2.08
N SER A 320 -15.69 16.08 2.24
CA SER A 320 -16.46 15.17 3.09
C SER A 320 -15.55 14.42 4.05
N LYS A 321 -15.98 14.30 5.30
CA LYS A 321 -15.38 13.38 6.27
C LYS A 321 -15.98 11.99 6.07
N VAL A 322 -15.19 11.07 5.55
CA VAL A 322 -15.59 9.65 5.46
C VAL A 322 -15.33 8.99 6.80
N LYS A 323 -16.41 8.62 7.50
CA LYS A 323 -16.37 7.83 8.73
C LYS A 323 -16.56 6.36 8.36
N ILE A 324 -15.49 5.59 8.51
CA ILE A 324 -15.47 4.16 8.21
C ILE A 324 -15.92 3.39 9.45
N HIS A 325 -16.93 2.55 9.29
CA HIS A 325 -17.39 1.60 10.29
C HIS A 325 -16.92 0.23 9.86
N TYR A 326 -15.86 -0.27 10.48
CA TYR A 326 -15.34 -1.60 10.22
C TYR A 326 -16.28 -2.63 10.84
N ILE A 327 -16.79 -3.55 10.01
CA ILE A 327 -17.76 -4.58 10.42
C ILE A 327 -17.19 -5.94 10.02
N ASP A 328 -17.05 -6.83 11.00
CA ASP A 328 -16.64 -8.22 10.73
C ASP A 328 -17.75 -8.94 9.98
N SER A 329 -17.43 -9.52 8.84
CA SER A 329 -18.40 -10.29 8.07
C SER A 329 -18.88 -11.55 8.80
N GLU A 330 -18.09 -12.13 9.71
CA GLU A 330 -18.54 -13.27 10.54
C GLU A 330 -19.63 -12.86 11.55
N ASP A 331 -19.65 -11.59 11.98
CA ASP A 331 -20.72 -11.09 12.85
C ASP A 331 -22.04 -10.92 12.09
N ILE A 332 -21.98 -10.56 10.81
CA ILE A 332 -23.17 -10.52 9.94
C ILE A 332 -23.75 -11.93 9.74
N GLU A 333 -22.91 -12.96 9.60
CA GLU A 333 -23.35 -14.35 9.50
C GLU A 333 -24.12 -14.82 10.75
N LYS A 334 -23.65 -14.41 11.93
CA LYS A 334 -24.21 -14.85 13.22
C LYS A 334 -25.42 -14.02 13.65
N ASN A 335 -25.33 -12.70 13.48
CA ASN A 335 -26.24 -11.74 14.12
C ASN A 335 -27.13 -11.00 13.11
N GLY A 336 -26.93 -11.18 11.81
CA GLY A 336 -27.71 -10.53 10.76
C GLY A 336 -27.19 -9.13 10.37
N THR A 337 -28.05 -8.35 9.71
CA THR A 337 -27.66 -7.11 9.01
C THR A 337 -27.85 -5.83 9.83
N ASP A 338 -28.15 -5.94 11.13
CA ASP A 338 -28.43 -4.78 11.99
C ASP A 338 -27.28 -3.77 12.03
N ALA A 339 -26.03 -4.24 11.93
CA ALA A 339 -24.84 -3.39 11.86
C ALA A 339 -24.78 -2.49 10.59
N LEU A 340 -25.58 -2.79 9.57
CA LEU A 340 -25.66 -2.03 8.31
C LEU A 340 -26.77 -0.96 8.34
N ILE A 341 -27.57 -0.89 9.41
CA ILE A 341 -28.65 0.10 9.52
C ILE A 341 -28.07 1.51 9.61
N GLY A 342 -28.57 2.41 8.77
CA GLY A 342 -28.24 3.84 8.81
C GLY A 342 -26.89 4.21 8.19
N VAL A 343 -26.21 3.28 7.51
CA VAL A 343 -25.01 3.59 6.74
C VAL A 343 -25.37 4.21 5.39
N ASP A 344 -24.53 5.13 4.92
CA ASP A 344 -24.76 5.87 3.67
C ASP A 344 -24.31 5.05 2.45
N ALA A 345 -23.34 4.15 2.64
CA ALA A 345 -22.82 3.24 1.62
C ALA A 345 -22.14 2.00 2.24
N ILE A 346 -22.01 0.91 1.45
CA ILE A 346 -21.39 -0.35 1.85
C ILE A 346 -20.21 -0.66 0.90
N LEU A 347 -19.06 -1.04 1.47
CA LEU A 347 -17.87 -1.48 0.75
C LEU A 347 -17.52 -2.90 1.20
N VAL A 348 -17.35 -3.81 0.24
CA VAL A 348 -16.82 -5.16 0.48
C VAL A 348 -15.45 -5.28 -0.18
N PRO A 349 -14.36 -5.39 0.61
CA PRO A 349 -12.99 -5.39 0.11
C PRO A 349 -12.56 -6.79 -0.33
N GLY A 350 -11.35 -6.86 -0.87
CA GLY A 350 -10.63 -8.10 -1.10
C GLY A 350 -10.41 -8.92 0.19
N GLY A 351 -10.09 -10.19 0.01
CA GLY A 351 -9.71 -11.09 1.09
C GLY A 351 -9.55 -12.51 0.58
N PHE A 352 -8.71 -13.31 1.21
CA PHE A 352 -8.45 -14.69 0.80
C PHE A 352 -9.11 -15.69 1.74
N GLY A 353 -9.56 -16.81 1.15
CA GLY A 353 -10.10 -17.96 1.85
C GLY A 353 -11.57 -17.86 2.25
N LYS A 354 -12.12 -19.00 2.67
CA LYS A 354 -13.56 -19.25 2.88
C LYS A 354 -14.22 -18.51 4.05
N ARG A 355 -13.45 -18.04 5.04
CA ARG A 355 -14.02 -17.49 6.28
C ARG A 355 -14.76 -16.16 6.03
N GLY A 356 -15.98 -16.05 6.54
CA GLY A 356 -16.76 -14.80 6.50
C GLY A 356 -17.32 -14.44 5.11
N THR A 357 -17.33 -15.36 4.14
CA THR A 357 -17.80 -15.09 2.78
C THR A 357 -19.32 -14.99 2.68
N GLU A 358 -20.07 -15.77 3.47
CA GLU A 358 -21.54 -15.73 3.44
C GLU A 358 -22.06 -14.43 4.08
N GLY A 359 -21.39 -13.90 5.10
CA GLY A 359 -21.73 -12.61 5.70
C GLY A 359 -21.52 -11.45 4.74
N LYS A 360 -20.48 -11.52 3.91
CA LYS A 360 -20.27 -10.58 2.80
C LYS A 360 -21.39 -10.70 1.77
N ILE A 361 -21.79 -11.92 1.37
CA ILE A 361 -22.92 -12.13 0.44
C ILE A 361 -24.21 -11.51 1.02
N VAL A 362 -24.49 -11.73 2.30
CA VAL A 362 -25.64 -11.14 3.00
C VAL A 362 -25.57 -9.60 3.01
N ALA A 363 -24.39 -9.01 3.24
CA ALA A 363 -24.21 -7.56 3.17
C ALA A 363 -24.42 -7.00 1.74
N ILE A 364 -23.99 -7.73 0.72
CA ILE A 364 -24.19 -7.37 -0.69
C ILE A 364 -25.68 -7.42 -1.03
N GLN A 365 -26.37 -8.48 -0.63
CA GLN A 365 -27.81 -8.61 -0.80
C GLN A 365 -28.55 -7.46 -0.12
N TYR A 366 -28.16 -7.14 1.12
CA TYR A 366 -28.72 -6.00 1.87
C TYR A 366 -28.53 -4.68 1.12
N ALA A 367 -27.33 -4.42 0.60
CA ALA A 367 -27.06 -3.24 -0.20
C ALA A 367 -27.97 -3.17 -1.44
N ARG A 368 -28.02 -4.26 -2.21
CA ARG A 368 -28.80 -4.38 -3.45
C ARG A 368 -30.29 -4.17 -3.22
N GLU A 369 -30.87 -4.82 -2.21
CA GLU A 369 -32.30 -4.77 -1.94
C GLU A 369 -32.75 -3.45 -1.31
N ASN A 370 -31.90 -2.83 -0.49
CA ASN A 370 -32.18 -1.55 0.15
C ASN A 370 -31.72 -0.33 -0.67
N LYS A 371 -31.16 -0.56 -1.87
CA LYS A 371 -30.66 0.48 -2.78
C LYS A 371 -29.55 1.36 -2.17
N ILE A 372 -28.70 0.77 -1.32
CA ILE A 372 -27.58 1.45 -0.66
C ILE A 372 -26.36 1.38 -1.60
N PRO A 373 -25.69 2.51 -1.92
CA PRO A 373 -24.48 2.51 -2.74
C PRO A 373 -23.48 1.44 -2.35
N TYR A 374 -23.11 0.60 -3.30
CA TYR A 374 -22.28 -0.58 -3.09
C TYR A 374 -21.02 -0.56 -3.93
N LEU A 375 -19.86 -0.75 -3.30
CA LEU A 375 -18.57 -0.96 -3.94
C LEU A 375 -17.97 -2.32 -3.54
N GLY A 376 -17.79 -3.21 -4.53
CA GLY A 376 -17.08 -4.48 -4.35
C GLY A 376 -15.70 -4.47 -5.00
N ILE A 377 -14.66 -4.92 -4.29
CA ILE A 377 -13.28 -4.95 -4.82
C ILE A 377 -12.71 -6.36 -4.72
N CYS A 378 -12.18 -6.88 -5.84
CA CYS A 378 -11.61 -8.23 -5.95
C CYS A 378 -12.60 -9.29 -5.44
N LEU A 379 -12.38 -9.88 -4.27
CA LEU A 379 -13.34 -10.78 -3.62
C LEU A 379 -14.74 -10.16 -3.49
N GLY A 380 -14.84 -8.84 -3.26
CA GLY A 380 -16.13 -8.15 -3.23
C GLY A 380 -16.90 -8.28 -4.53
N MET A 381 -16.24 -8.15 -5.68
CA MET A 381 -16.85 -8.38 -6.99
C MET A 381 -17.26 -9.85 -7.18
N GLN A 382 -16.36 -10.79 -6.85
CA GLN A 382 -16.65 -12.22 -6.98
C GLN A 382 -17.89 -12.63 -6.18
N LEU A 383 -18.00 -12.14 -4.94
CA LEU A 383 -19.16 -12.41 -4.08
C LEU A 383 -20.41 -11.68 -4.56
N ALA A 384 -20.30 -10.52 -5.20
CA ALA A 384 -21.44 -9.84 -5.81
C ALA A 384 -21.99 -10.59 -7.02
N VAL A 385 -21.13 -11.19 -7.84
CA VAL A 385 -21.54 -12.10 -8.92
C VAL A 385 -22.26 -13.33 -8.34
N ILE A 386 -21.72 -13.93 -7.27
CA ILE A 386 -22.35 -15.08 -6.61
C ILE A 386 -23.71 -14.71 -6.00
N GLU A 387 -23.80 -13.59 -5.28
CA GLU A 387 -25.06 -13.08 -4.71
C GLU A 387 -26.12 -12.90 -5.80
N PHE A 388 -25.77 -12.20 -6.89
CA PHE A 388 -26.69 -11.96 -7.99
C PHE A 388 -27.12 -13.28 -8.67
N ALA A 389 -26.19 -14.21 -8.85
CA ALA A 389 -26.48 -15.52 -9.41
C ALA A 389 -27.50 -16.30 -8.57
N ARG A 390 -27.29 -16.35 -7.24
CA ARG A 390 -28.17 -17.06 -6.30
C ARG A 390 -29.56 -16.44 -6.20
N HIS A 391 -29.64 -15.12 -6.09
CA HIS A 391 -30.85 -14.42 -5.68
C HIS A 391 -31.63 -13.77 -6.83
N VAL A 392 -30.99 -13.53 -7.99
CA VAL A 392 -31.63 -12.91 -9.15
C VAL A 392 -31.65 -13.85 -10.35
N ALA A 393 -30.56 -14.53 -10.66
CA ALA A 393 -30.46 -15.42 -11.83
C ALA A 393 -30.94 -16.87 -11.59
N ASN A 394 -31.48 -17.16 -10.40
CA ASN A 394 -31.97 -18.49 -9.98
C ASN A 394 -30.93 -19.64 -10.02
N LEU A 395 -29.64 -19.31 -10.00
CA LEU A 395 -28.54 -20.28 -9.89
C LEU A 395 -28.30 -20.61 -8.41
N LYS A 396 -29.22 -21.38 -7.83
CA LYS A 396 -29.10 -21.84 -6.43
C LYS A 396 -27.82 -22.65 -6.25
N ASP A 397 -27.15 -22.52 -5.11
CA ASP A 397 -25.85 -23.18 -4.85
C ASP A 397 -24.68 -22.66 -5.74
N ALA A 398 -24.83 -21.48 -6.36
CA ALA A 398 -23.73 -20.78 -7.01
C ALA A 398 -22.58 -20.48 -6.04
N ASN A 399 -21.34 -20.80 -6.40
CA ASN A 399 -20.18 -20.54 -5.54
C ASN A 399 -18.85 -20.42 -6.31
N SER A 400 -17.79 -20.10 -5.57
CA SER A 400 -16.40 -20.21 -6.01
C SER A 400 -15.84 -21.60 -5.74
N THR A 401 -15.02 -22.14 -6.65
CA THR A 401 -14.24 -23.36 -6.40
C THR A 401 -13.25 -23.17 -5.24
N GLU A 402 -12.86 -21.93 -4.91
CA GLU A 402 -12.06 -21.61 -3.72
C GLU A 402 -12.77 -21.99 -2.40
N PHE A 403 -14.10 -21.85 -2.35
CA PHE A 403 -14.88 -21.97 -1.12
C PHE A 403 -15.70 -23.26 -1.05
N ASN A 404 -16.23 -23.69 -2.20
CA ASN A 404 -17.00 -24.91 -2.35
C ASN A 404 -16.70 -25.57 -3.70
N PRO A 405 -15.69 -26.46 -3.77
CA PRO A 405 -15.36 -27.21 -4.98
C PRO A 405 -16.50 -28.10 -5.51
N GLU A 406 -17.43 -28.48 -4.64
CA GLU A 406 -18.58 -29.36 -4.96
C GLU A 406 -19.84 -28.58 -5.35
N ALA A 407 -19.78 -27.24 -5.44
CA ALA A 407 -20.92 -26.42 -5.82
C ALA A 407 -21.46 -26.82 -7.20
N THR A 408 -22.79 -26.87 -7.30
CA THR A 408 -23.48 -27.21 -8.56
C THR A 408 -23.17 -26.19 -9.65
N HIS A 409 -23.11 -24.91 -9.29
CA HIS A 409 -22.74 -23.83 -10.19
C HIS A 409 -21.43 -23.18 -9.77
N LYS A 410 -20.35 -23.51 -10.49
CA LYS A 410 -19.00 -22.98 -10.28
C LYS A 410 -18.85 -21.66 -11.02
N LEU A 411 -19.32 -20.57 -10.39
CA LEU A 411 -19.34 -19.22 -10.97
C LEU A 411 -17.97 -18.57 -10.97
N ILE A 412 -17.17 -18.87 -9.95
CA ILE A 412 -15.82 -18.35 -9.77
C ILE A 412 -14.85 -19.54 -9.69
N GLY A 413 -13.69 -19.43 -10.33
CA GLY A 413 -12.76 -20.54 -10.52
C GLY A 413 -11.43 -20.06 -11.06
N LEU A 414 -10.40 -20.90 -10.97
CA LEU A 414 -9.06 -20.54 -11.45
C LEU A 414 -9.08 -20.28 -12.95
N ILE A 415 -8.19 -19.39 -13.41
CA ILE A 415 -8.05 -19.07 -14.85
C ILE A 415 -7.89 -20.35 -15.69
N ASP A 416 -7.09 -21.30 -15.21
CA ASP A 416 -6.81 -22.57 -15.89
C ASP A 416 -7.90 -23.65 -15.69
N GLU A 417 -8.90 -23.43 -14.82
CA GLU A 417 -10.02 -24.36 -14.59
C GLU A 417 -11.08 -24.30 -15.70
N TRP A 418 -11.06 -23.26 -16.53
CA TRP A 418 -12.08 -23.04 -17.56
C TRP A 418 -11.75 -23.77 -18.85
N GLN A 419 -12.58 -24.75 -19.17
CA GLN A 419 -12.51 -25.54 -20.41
C GLN A 419 -12.50 -24.64 -21.65
N ASP A 420 -11.65 -24.98 -22.62
CA ASP A 420 -11.82 -24.49 -23.98
C ASP A 420 -13.11 -25.07 -24.61
N ALA A 421 -13.54 -24.53 -25.75
CA ALA A 421 -14.72 -25.02 -26.48
C ALA A 421 -14.61 -26.49 -26.94
N SER A 422 -13.44 -27.11 -26.74
CA SER A 422 -13.09 -28.49 -27.06
C SER A 422 -13.21 -29.45 -25.86
N GLY A 423 -13.42 -28.94 -24.65
CA GLY A 423 -13.56 -29.72 -23.42
C GLY A 423 -12.24 -30.17 -22.78
N ASN A 424 -11.09 -29.61 -23.17
CA ASN A 424 -9.82 -29.93 -22.53
C ASN A 424 -9.56 -29.01 -21.33
N ILE A 425 -9.23 -29.63 -20.19
CA ILE A 425 -8.86 -28.95 -18.93
C ILE A 425 -7.33 -29.02 -18.83
N GLU A 426 -6.64 -27.87 -18.86
CA GLU A 426 -5.26 -27.83 -18.37
C GLU A 426 -5.29 -27.92 -16.84
N LYS A 427 -5.15 -29.14 -16.31
CA LYS A 427 -5.13 -29.38 -14.88
C LYS A 427 -3.83 -28.86 -14.27
N ARG A 428 -3.91 -27.73 -13.58
CA ARG A 428 -2.99 -27.38 -12.48
C ARG A 428 -3.78 -27.39 -11.19
N ASP A 429 -3.31 -28.14 -10.19
CA ASP A 429 -4.01 -28.38 -8.94
C ASP A 429 -3.51 -27.45 -7.82
N GLU A 430 -4.05 -27.62 -6.62
CA GLU A 430 -3.70 -26.87 -5.40
C GLU A 430 -2.21 -27.00 -4.99
N ASN A 431 -1.46 -27.95 -5.60
CA ASN A 431 -0.04 -28.16 -5.37
C ASN A 431 0.86 -27.42 -6.38
N SER A 432 0.28 -26.70 -7.33
CA SER A 432 1.04 -25.82 -8.22
C SER A 432 1.61 -24.62 -7.44
N ASP A 433 2.79 -24.14 -7.85
CA ASP A 433 3.42 -22.98 -7.21
C ASP A 433 2.41 -21.84 -7.11
N LEU A 434 2.14 -21.35 -5.89
CA LEU A 434 1.12 -20.35 -5.61
C LEU A 434 1.26 -19.07 -6.45
N GLY A 435 2.44 -18.82 -7.04
CA GLY A 435 2.72 -17.70 -7.93
C GLY A 435 2.46 -17.93 -9.44
N GLY A 436 2.28 -19.18 -9.90
CA GLY A 436 2.28 -19.51 -11.33
C GLY A 436 1.02 -19.12 -12.14
N THR A 437 -0.09 -18.81 -11.46
CA THR A 437 -1.40 -18.49 -12.07
C THR A 437 -1.98 -17.15 -11.61
N MET A 438 -1.19 -16.35 -10.89
CA MET A 438 -1.65 -15.07 -10.33
C MET A 438 -1.59 -13.94 -11.36
N ARG A 439 -2.71 -13.25 -11.56
CA ARG A 439 -2.74 -11.98 -12.29
C ARG A 439 -2.24 -10.88 -11.38
N LEU A 440 -1.10 -10.31 -11.76
CA LEU A 440 -0.38 -9.29 -11.02
C LEU A 440 -0.13 -8.06 -11.90
N GLY A 441 -0.18 -6.89 -11.28
CA GLY A 441 0.20 -5.63 -11.91
C GLY A 441 -0.88 -4.99 -12.77
N ALA A 442 -0.51 -3.90 -13.45
CA ALA A 442 -1.44 -3.05 -14.19
C ALA A 442 -1.90 -3.72 -15.50
N GLN A 443 -3.21 -3.72 -15.73
CA GLN A 443 -3.80 -4.22 -16.97
C GLN A 443 -4.85 -3.24 -17.49
N ALA A 444 -4.78 -2.96 -18.80
CA ALA A 444 -5.70 -2.05 -19.46
C ALA A 444 -6.88 -2.80 -20.08
N CYS A 445 -8.09 -2.39 -19.76
CA CYS A 445 -9.32 -3.03 -20.24
C CYS A 445 -10.28 -1.98 -20.83
N PRO A 446 -10.87 -2.22 -22.01
CA PRO A 446 -11.89 -1.34 -22.57
C PRO A 446 -13.15 -1.35 -21.69
N VAL A 447 -13.77 -0.19 -21.57
CA VAL A 447 -15.02 -0.01 -20.83
C VAL A 447 -16.19 0.12 -21.82
N VAL A 448 -17.27 -0.62 -21.55
CA VAL A 448 -18.47 -0.62 -22.38
C VAL A 448 -19.14 0.76 -22.32
N PRO A 449 -19.42 1.44 -23.45
CA PRO A 449 -20.08 2.75 -23.45
C PRO A 449 -21.47 2.73 -22.79
N ASN A 450 -21.92 3.91 -22.32
CA ASN A 450 -23.22 4.10 -21.67
C ASN A 450 -23.43 3.28 -20.38
N THR A 451 -22.33 2.92 -19.71
CA THR A 451 -22.31 2.29 -18.38
C THR A 451 -21.94 3.30 -17.31
N LEU A 452 -22.22 2.99 -16.05
CA LEU A 452 -21.74 3.76 -14.91
C LEU A 452 -20.20 3.75 -14.88
N ALA A 453 -19.56 2.61 -15.16
CA ALA A 453 -18.12 2.52 -15.33
C ALA A 453 -17.58 3.50 -16.38
N ALA A 454 -18.24 3.63 -17.54
CA ALA A 454 -17.82 4.58 -18.59
C ALA A 454 -17.90 6.04 -18.12
N SER A 455 -18.87 6.37 -17.25
CA SER A 455 -18.97 7.71 -16.66
C SER A 455 -17.87 8.00 -15.62
N ILE A 456 -17.30 6.95 -15.01
CA ILE A 456 -16.28 7.04 -13.98
C ILE A 456 -14.87 7.05 -14.60
N TYR A 457 -14.59 6.13 -15.52
CA TYR A 457 -13.27 5.88 -16.08
C TYR A 457 -13.09 6.41 -17.52
N GLY A 458 -14.18 6.65 -18.26
CA GLY A 458 -14.13 6.95 -19.69
C GLY A 458 -14.08 5.67 -20.53
N VAL A 459 -13.22 5.63 -21.55
CA VAL A 459 -13.20 4.56 -22.56
C VAL A 459 -12.42 3.32 -22.15
N GLN A 460 -11.55 3.44 -21.15
CA GLN A 460 -10.69 2.35 -20.68
C GLN A 460 -10.38 2.51 -19.20
N VAL A 461 -10.16 1.39 -18.53
CA VAL A 461 -9.61 1.31 -17.17
C VAL A 461 -8.20 0.72 -17.25
N ASN A 462 -7.30 1.14 -16.36
CA ASN A 462 -5.94 0.61 -16.27
C ASN A 462 -5.53 0.50 -14.81
N GLU A 463 -5.67 -0.70 -14.25
CA GLU A 463 -5.64 -0.91 -12.80
C GLU A 463 -4.86 -2.16 -12.43
N ARG A 464 -4.48 -2.26 -11.16
CA ARG A 464 -3.58 -3.31 -10.67
C ARG A 464 -4.34 -4.54 -10.19
N HIS A 465 -3.89 -5.72 -10.60
CA HIS A 465 -4.46 -7.00 -10.22
C HIS A 465 -3.66 -7.69 -9.12
N ARG A 466 -4.38 -8.45 -8.29
CA ARG A 466 -3.82 -9.40 -7.32
C ARG A 466 -4.82 -10.52 -7.02
N HIS A 467 -5.10 -11.36 -8.01
CA HIS A 467 -6.00 -12.51 -7.84
C HIS A 467 -5.65 -13.63 -8.83
N ARG A 468 -6.24 -14.80 -8.59
CA ARG A 468 -6.10 -15.99 -9.46
C ARG A 468 -7.43 -16.63 -9.84
N TYR A 469 -8.52 -16.19 -9.21
CA TYR A 469 -9.88 -16.65 -9.47
C TYR A 469 -10.61 -15.62 -10.34
N GLU A 470 -11.43 -16.12 -11.28
CA GLU A 470 -12.15 -15.33 -12.27
C GLU A 470 -13.60 -15.76 -12.38
N VAL A 471 -14.43 -14.88 -12.96
CA VAL A 471 -15.79 -15.22 -13.36
C VAL A 471 -15.75 -16.22 -14.52
N ASN A 472 -16.50 -17.31 -14.36
CA ASN A 472 -16.69 -18.31 -15.39
C ASN A 472 -17.48 -17.73 -16.57
N ASN A 473 -16.82 -17.60 -17.71
CA ASN A 473 -17.42 -17.08 -18.94
C ASN A 473 -18.67 -17.87 -19.41
N HIS A 474 -18.81 -19.14 -19.02
CA HIS A 474 -20.01 -19.95 -19.33
C HIS A 474 -21.31 -19.34 -18.77
N TYR A 475 -21.25 -18.67 -17.62
CA TYR A 475 -22.44 -18.12 -16.96
C TYR A 475 -22.70 -16.65 -17.32
N VAL A 476 -21.76 -15.97 -17.97
CA VAL A 476 -21.84 -14.51 -18.19
C VAL A 476 -23.08 -14.11 -18.98
N GLU A 477 -23.41 -14.80 -20.06
CA GLU A 477 -24.59 -14.47 -20.85
C GLU A 477 -25.91 -14.73 -20.10
N GLN A 478 -25.95 -15.75 -19.24
CA GLN A 478 -27.10 -15.99 -18.35
C GLN A 478 -27.26 -14.88 -17.31
N LEU A 479 -26.15 -14.41 -16.72
CA LEU A 479 -26.16 -13.30 -15.77
C LEU A 479 -26.58 -11.98 -16.42
N LYS A 480 -26.10 -11.72 -17.65
CA LYS A 480 -26.53 -10.56 -18.46
C LYS A 480 -28.01 -10.61 -18.79
N ALA A 481 -28.53 -11.78 -19.18
CA ALA A 481 -29.95 -11.98 -19.44
C ALA A 481 -30.83 -11.75 -18.19
N ALA A 482 -30.29 -12.02 -17.00
CA ALA A 482 -30.93 -11.73 -15.71
C ALA A 482 -30.80 -10.25 -15.28
N GLY A 483 -30.04 -9.43 -16.02
CA GLY A 483 -29.94 -7.97 -15.82
C GLY A 483 -28.61 -7.46 -15.26
N LEU A 484 -27.61 -8.32 -15.06
CA LEU A 484 -26.26 -7.89 -14.67
C LEU A 484 -25.56 -7.22 -15.86
N VAL A 485 -24.89 -6.09 -15.63
CA VAL A 485 -24.07 -5.45 -16.66
C VAL A 485 -22.61 -5.80 -16.40
N VAL A 486 -21.95 -6.41 -17.38
CA VAL A 486 -20.50 -6.55 -17.40
C VAL A 486 -19.93 -5.35 -18.14
N SER A 487 -19.37 -4.39 -17.40
CA SER A 487 -19.01 -3.06 -17.90
C SER A 487 -17.56 -2.95 -18.37
N ALA A 488 -16.69 -3.90 -18.03
CA ALA A 488 -15.34 -4.01 -18.60
C ALA A 488 -14.91 -5.48 -18.66
N ARG A 489 -14.14 -5.83 -19.70
CA ARG A 489 -13.54 -7.16 -19.88
C ARG A 489 -12.14 -7.07 -20.47
N THR A 490 -11.30 -8.08 -20.23
CA THR A 490 -9.99 -8.14 -20.90
C THR A 490 -10.17 -8.36 -22.40
N PRO A 491 -9.31 -7.76 -23.24
CA PRO A 491 -9.48 -7.81 -24.70
C PRO A 491 -9.19 -9.19 -25.31
N THR A 492 -8.33 -10.00 -24.68
CA THR A 492 -7.86 -11.27 -25.24
C THR A 492 -8.55 -12.48 -24.59
N GLU A 493 -8.53 -12.54 -23.26
CA GLU A 493 -9.05 -13.67 -22.48
C GLU A 493 -10.55 -13.55 -22.16
N ASP A 494 -11.15 -12.39 -22.49
CA ASP A 494 -12.56 -12.09 -22.26
C ASP A 494 -12.97 -12.23 -20.78
N LEU A 495 -12.04 -11.98 -19.86
CA LEU A 495 -12.25 -12.08 -18.41
C LEU A 495 -13.07 -10.89 -17.92
N CYS A 496 -13.97 -11.14 -16.96
CA CYS A 496 -14.83 -10.11 -16.40
C CYS A 496 -14.04 -9.20 -15.43
N GLU A 497 -14.02 -7.89 -15.70
CA GLU A 497 -13.21 -6.94 -14.92
C GLU A 497 -14.03 -5.99 -14.05
N MET A 498 -15.20 -5.62 -14.54
CA MET A 498 -16.14 -4.77 -13.83
C MET A 498 -17.56 -5.24 -14.06
N ILE A 499 -18.35 -5.23 -13.00
CA ILE A 499 -19.79 -5.43 -13.05
C ILE A 499 -20.52 -4.25 -12.42
N GLU A 500 -21.74 -4.02 -12.87
CA GLU A 500 -22.63 -3.04 -12.29
C GLU A 500 -24.10 -3.47 -12.46
N LEU A 501 -24.98 -2.78 -11.73
CA LEU A 501 -26.42 -2.87 -11.97
C LEU A 501 -26.90 -1.62 -12.70
N PRO A 502 -27.88 -1.75 -13.61
CA PRO A 502 -28.50 -0.59 -14.25
C PRO A 502 -29.01 0.43 -13.23
N GLN A 503 -28.78 1.73 -13.47
CA GLN A 503 -29.10 2.80 -12.51
C GLN A 503 -30.61 2.89 -12.16
N ASN A 504 -31.48 2.44 -13.05
CA ASN A 504 -32.92 2.32 -12.80
C ASN A 504 -33.29 1.18 -11.84
N VAL A 505 -32.43 0.17 -11.71
CA VAL A 505 -32.58 -0.94 -10.77
C VAL A 505 -31.97 -0.56 -9.41
N HIS A 506 -30.73 -0.08 -9.43
CA HIS A 506 -29.98 0.32 -8.24
C HIS A 506 -29.23 1.64 -8.48
N PRO A 507 -29.34 2.66 -7.62
CA PRO A 507 -28.82 4.00 -7.90
C PRO A 507 -27.31 4.02 -8.15
N TRP A 508 -26.55 3.21 -7.41
CA TRP A 508 -25.10 3.05 -7.59
C TRP A 508 -24.63 1.68 -7.08
N PHE A 509 -24.38 0.72 -7.97
CA PHE A 509 -23.85 -0.60 -7.61
C PHE A 509 -22.72 -0.92 -8.59
N VAL A 510 -21.47 -0.93 -8.10
CA VAL A 510 -20.29 -1.19 -8.91
C VAL A 510 -19.40 -2.18 -8.18
N ALA A 511 -18.85 -3.14 -8.91
CA ALA A 511 -17.77 -3.97 -8.40
C ALA A 511 -16.70 -4.19 -9.46
N CYS A 512 -15.45 -4.31 -9.03
CA CYS A 512 -14.30 -4.51 -9.90
C CYS A 512 -13.37 -5.62 -9.39
N GLN A 513 -12.67 -6.26 -10.31
CA GLN A 513 -11.77 -7.37 -10.01
C GLN A 513 -10.38 -6.89 -9.58
N PHE A 514 -9.92 -5.77 -10.15
CA PHE A 514 -8.68 -5.08 -9.78
C PHE A 514 -8.79 -4.33 -8.44
N HIS A 515 -7.65 -3.79 -8.00
CA HIS A 515 -7.45 -3.00 -6.78
C HIS A 515 -7.22 -1.51 -7.09
N PRO A 516 -8.28 -0.71 -7.26
CA PRO A 516 -8.18 0.72 -7.59
C PRO A 516 -7.59 1.57 -6.45
N GLU A 517 -7.52 1.02 -5.25
CA GLU A 517 -6.91 1.68 -4.09
C GLU A 517 -5.40 1.93 -4.27
N PHE A 518 -4.70 1.09 -5.04
CA PHE A 518 -3.26 1.20 -5.22
C PHE A 518 -2.86 2.37 -6.14
N THR A 519 -3.78 2.84 -6.98
CA THR A 519 -3.56 3.96 -7.90
C THR A 519 -4.09 5.29 -7.36
N SER A 520 -4.75 5.27 -6.19
CA SER A 520 -5.28 6.44 -5.50
C SER A 520 -4.20 7.27 -4.80
N ASN A 521 -4.26 8.59 -4.94
CA ASN A 521 -3.34 9.53 -4.28
C ASN A 521 -4.09 10.76 -3.74
N PRO A 522 -3.59 11.45 -2.71
CA PRO A 522 -4.33 12.54 -2.05
C PRO A 522 -4.43 13.82 -2.90
N ARG A 523 -3.62 13.96 -3.96
CA ARG A 523 -3.59 15.16 -4.81
C ARG A 523 -4.66 15.13 -5.92
N ALA A 524 -4.87 13.97 -6.53
CA ALA A 524 -5.81 13.79 -7.64
C ALA A 524 -7.03 12.93 -7.26
N GLY A 525 -6.94 12.18 -6.16
CA GLY A 525 -7.92 11.19 -5.76
C GLY A 525 -7.95 10.01 -6.71
N HIS A 526 -9.01 9.23 -6.60
CA HIS A 526 -9.30 8.15 -7.53
C HIS A 526 -10.76 8.29 -8.01
N PRO A 527 -11.04 8.19 -9.33
CA PRO A 527 -12.37 8.45 -9.88
C PRO A 527 -13.44 7.52 -9.30
N LEU A 528 -13.15 6.22 -9.16
CA LEU A 528 -14.11 5.25 -8.59
C LEU A 528 -14.50 5.58 -7.14
N PHE A 529 -13.53 5.85 -6.26
CA PHE A 529 -13.81 6.20 -4.86
C PHE A 529 -14.50 7.56 -4.75
N THR A 530 -14.13 8.53 -5.60
CA THR A 530 -14.81 9.84 -5.65
C THR A 530 -16.27 9.68 -6.07
N ALA A 531 -16.55 8.87 -7.09
CA ALA A 531 -17.90 8.57 -7.54
C ALA A 531 -18.71 7.82 -6.47
N TYR A 532 -18.07 6.87 -5.77
CA TYR A 532 -18.66 6.13 -4.65
C TYR A 532 -19.07 7.05 -3.50
N VAL A 533 -18.19 7.94 -3.05
CA VAL A 533 -18.50 8.89 -1.96
C VAL A 533 -19.56 9.89 -2.40
N LYS A 534 -19.56 10.35 -3.66
CA LYS A 534 -20.64 11.19 -4.21
C LYS A 534 -21.99 10.46 -4.20
N ALA A 535 -22.01 9.17 -4.54
CA ALA A 535 -23.22 8.37 -4.48
C ALA A 535 -23.72 8.19 -3.04
N ALA A 536 -22.81 8.00 -2.08
CA ALA A 536 -23.13 7.94 -0.66
C ALA A 536 -23.75 9.26 -0.16
N LEU A 537 -23.19 10.41 -0.55
CA LEU A 537 -23.74 11.73 -0.25
C LEU A 537 -25.15 11.93 -0.83
N ALA A 538 -25.38 11.46 -2.05
CA ALA A 538 -26.70 11.55 -2.70
C ALA A 538 -27.74 10.63 -2.06
N ASN A 539 -27.30 9.51 -1.47
CA ASN A 539 -28.16 8.54 -0.79
C ASN A 539 -28.54 8.96 0.64
N LYS A 540 -27.93 10.01 1.20
CA LYS A 540 -28.28 10.49 2.54
C LYS A 540 -29.76 10.81 2.63
N LYS A 541 -30.49 9.98 3.36
CA LYS A 541 -31.86 10.28 3.76
C LYS A 541 -31.81 11.43 4.76
N ALA A 542 -32.49 12.53 4.41
CA ALA A 542 -32.57 13.74 5.23
C ALA A 542 -33.16 13.47 6.62
#